data_AF-A0A2H5X811-F1
#
_entry.id   AF-A0A2H5X811-F1
#
_cell.length_a   1.000
_cell.length_b   1.000
_cell.length_c   1.000
_cell.angle_alpha   90.00
_cell.angle_beta   90.00
_cell.angle_gamma   90.00
#
_symmetry.space_group_name_H-M   'P 1'
#
loop_
_entity.id
_entity.type
_entity.pdbx_description
1 polymer ?
#
loop_
_entity_poly.entity_id
_entity_poly.type
_entity_poly.pdbx_seq_one_letter_code
_entity_poly.pdbx_strand_id
1 'polypeptide(L)'
;MVGSRTLNLDSSGNYAFATYPGTYDLAFKASHWLRTVVPNVSVSGSSVTVNVSLTNGDIDGDNEVTLFDFGQLVAAFGSMPGDPNWNADADLDGDTEVTLFDFGVLVRNFGAIGDE
;
A
#
# COMPACT_ATOMS: atom_id res chain seq x y z
N MET A 1 6.87 -18.19 13.13
CA MET A 1 7.71 -18.11 11.91
C MET A 1 7.21 -16.91 11.14
N VAL A 2 8.09 -15.96 10.81
CA VAL A 2 7.75 -14.82 9.95
C VAL A 2 8.11 -15.21 8.52
N GLY A 3 7.21 -14.96 7.56
CA GLY A 3 7.46 -15.20 6.14
C GLY A 3 6.80 -14.11 5.31
N SER A 4 7.45 -13.72 4.20
CA SER A 4 6.92 -12.75 3.25
C SER A 4 6.63 -13.42 1.90
N ARG A 5 5.62 -12.89 1.19
CA ARG A 5 5.17 -13.30 -0.14
C ARG A 5 4.68 -12.05 -0.87
N THR A 6 5.17 -11.83 -2.08
CA THR A 6 4.59 -10.84 -3.00
C THR A 6 3.55 -11.54 -3.87
N LEU A 7 2.34 -10.99 -3.92
CA LEU A 7 1.21 -11.50 -4.70
C LEU A 7 0.66 -10.36 -5.55
N ASN A 8 0.16 -10.68 -6.73
CA ASN A 8 -0.62 -9.74 -7.53
C ASN A 8 -2.10 -9.93 -7.19
N LEU A 9 -2.83 -8.84 -7.08
CA LEU A 9 -4.28 -8.87 -6.95
C LEU A 9 -4.92 -9.17 -8.32
N ASP A 10 -6.07 -9.83 -8.32
CA ASP A 10 -6.93 -9.87 -9.50
C ASP A 10 -7.69 -8.54 -9.68
N SER A 11 -8.46 -8.42 -10.76
CA SER A 11 -9.23 -7.20 -11.07
C SER A 11 -10.33 -6.86 -10.05
N SER A 12 -10.66 -7.79 -9.15
CA SER A 12 -11.61 -7.61 -8.06
C SER A 12 -10.90 -7.38 -6.71
N GLY A 13 -9.57 -7.28 -6.70
CA GLY A 13 -8.77 -7.09 -5.49
C GLY A 13 -8.50 -8.38 -4.70
N ASN A 14 -8.81 -9.56 -5.25
CA ASN A 14 -8.60 -10.82 -4.53
C ASN A 14 -7.15 -11.29 -4.63
N TYR A 15 -6.71 -12.01 -3.58
CA TYR A 15 -5.43 -12.69 -3.52
C TYR A 15 -5.60 -14.07 -2.87
N ALA A 16 -4.64 -14.97 -3.13
CA ALA A 16 -4.61 -16.28 -2.48
C ALA A 16 -3.17 -16.80 -2.34
N PHE A 17 -2.88 -17.45 -1.20
CA PHE A 17 -1.67 -18.23 -1.01
C PHE A 17 -1.95 -19.38 -0.04
N ALA A 18 -1.14 -20.43 -0.11
CA ALA A 18 -1.22 -21.56 0.82
C ALA A 18 -0.26 -21.39 1.99
N THR A 19 -0.71 -21.76 3.19
CA THR A 19 0.10 -21.87 4.40
C THR A 19 -0.31 -23.12 5.19
N TYR A 20 0.52 -23.54 6.14
CA TYR A 20 0.16 -24.59 7.08
C TYR A 20 -0.93 -24.12 8.04
N PRO A 21 -1.73 -25.06 8.60
CA PRO A 21 -2.65 -24.71 9.67
C PRO A 21 -1.94 -24.06 10.85
N GLY A 22 -2.55 -23.02 11.42
CA GLY A 22 -1.96 -22.22 12.49
C GLY A 22 -2.70 -20.90 12.68
N THR A 23 -2.31 -20.16 13.71
CA THR A 23 -2.76 -18.78 13.94
C THR A 23 -1.66 -17.82 13.56
N TYR A 24 -1.99 -16.79 12.77
CA TYR A 24 -1.05 -15.84 12.20
C TYR A 24 -1.53 -14.40 12.41
N ASP A 25 -0.58 -13.49 12.60
CA ASP A 25 -0.80 -12.08 12.32
C ASP A 25 -0.42 -11.85 10.86
N LEU A 26 -1.37 -11.40 10.05
CA LEU A 26 -1.17 -11.16 8.62
C LEU A 26 -0.88 -9.69 8.38
N ALA A 27 0.34 -9.38 7.94
CA ALA A 27 0.74 -8.05 7.53
C ALA A 27 0.54 -7.85 6.03
N PHE A 28 -0.08 -6.74 5.66
CA PHE A 28 -0.33 -6.30 4.28
C PHE A 28 0.42 -5.00 4.04
N LYS A 29 1.20 -4.96 2.96
CA LYS A 29 1.94 -3.78 2.51
C LYS A 29 1.95 -3.80 0.98
N ALA A 30 1.59 -2.68 0.38
CA ALA A 30 1.67 -2.43 -1.07
C ALA A 30 2.63 -1.25 -1.31
N SER A 31 2.83 -0.82 -2.56
CA SER A 31 3.90 0.11 -2.91
C SER A 31 3.87 1.42 -2.11
N HIS A 32 2.84 2.25 -2.30
CA HIS A 32 2.68 3.55 -1.66
C HIS A 32 1.62 3.59 -0.55
N TRP A 33 1.22 2.43 -0.05
CA TRP A 33 0.22 2.30 1.02
C TRP A 33 0.87 1.90 2.33
N LEU A 34 0.42 2.47 3.43
CA LEU A 34 0.81 2.10 4.78
C LEU A 34 0.52 0.62 5.07
N ARG A 35 1.38 0.02 5.89
CA ARG A 35 1.22 -1.36 6.34
C ARG A 35 -0.01 -1.50 7.25
N THR A 36 -0.71 -2.62 7.13
CA THR A 36 -1.82 -2.99 8.00
C THR A 36 -1.66 -4.43 8.48
N VAL A 37 -1.90 -4.68 9.77
CA VAL A 37 -1.85 -6.02 10.38
C VAL A 37 -3.24 -6.46 10.79
N VAL A 38 -3.63 -7.64 10.32
CA VAL A 38 -4.80 -8.36 10.82
C VAL A 38 -4.33 -9.44 11.80
N PRO A 39 -4.51 -9.24 13.12
CA PRO A 39 -3.99 -10.16 14.10
C PRO A 39 -4.86 -11.41 14.27
N ASN A 40 -4.26 -12.48 14.78
CA ASN A 40 -4.95 -13.70 15.23
C ASN A 40 -5.83 -14.40 14.17
N VAL A 41 -5.42 -14.38 12.89
CA VAL A 41 -6.10 -15.12 11.81
C VAL A 41 -5.84 -16.61 11.96
N SER A 42 -6.89 -17.39 12.25
CA SER A 42 -6.81 -18.84 12.42
C SER A 42 -7.08 -19.57 11.11
N VAL A 43 -6.09 -20.34 10.64
CA VAL A 43 -6.17 -21.20 9.43
C VAL A 43 -6.29 -22.65 9.88
N SER A 44 -7.45 -23.28 9.67
CA SER A 44 -7.76 -24.62 10.19
C SER A 44 -8.01 -25.67 9.09
N GLY A 45 -7.27 -25.63 7.99
CA GLY A 45 -7.37 -26.61 6.89
C GLY A 45 -8.45 -26.31 5.83
N SER A 46 -9.27 -25.28 6.05
CA SER A 46 -10.12 -24.65 5.04
C SER A 46 -9.57 -23.28 4.62
N SER A 47 -10.04 -22.77 3.48
CA SER A 47 -9.75 -21.40 3.04
C SER A 47 -10.28 -20.39 4.06
N VAL A 48 -9.49 -19.36 4.35
CA VAL A 48 -9.90 -18.22 5.18
C VAL A 48 -9.83 -16.97 4.31
N THR A 49 -10.90 -16.17 4.32
CA THR A 49 -10.93 -14.88 3.64
C THR A 49 -10.61 -13.79 4.64
N VAL A 50 -9.65 -12.94 4.30
CA VAL A 50 -9.30 -11.74 5.05
C VAL A 50 -9.45 -10.57 4.10
N ASN A 51 -10.34 -9.63 4.43
CA ASN A 51 -10.47 -8.38 3.70
C ASN A 51 -9.72 -7.30 4.49
N VAL A 52 -8.96 -6.47 3.79
CA VAL A 52 -8.18 -5.38 4.38
C VAL A 52 -8.24 -4.17 3.45
N SER A 53 -8.19 -2.98 4.03
CA SER A 53 -8.03 -1.72 3.30
C SER A 53 -6.78 -1.06 3.83
N LEU A 54 -5.90 -0.64 2.93
CA LEU A 54 -4.65 0.01 3.31
C LEU A 54 -4.81 1.52 3.12
N THR A 55 -4.18 2.29 4.01
CA THR A 55 -4.15 3.75 3.91
C THR A 55 -3.11 4.17 2.88
N ASN A 56 -3.48 5.06 1.97
CA ASN A 56 -2.63 5.54 0.89
C ASN A 56 -1.77 6.75 1.36
N GLY A 57 -0.57 6.96 0.80
CA GLY A 57 0.18 8.22 0.91
C GLY A 57 1.65 8.09 1.31
N ASP A 58 2.14 6.86 1.48
CA ASP A 58 3.50 6.51 1.90
C ASP A 58 4.37 6.27 0.65
N ILE A 59 4.66 7.36 -0.06
CA ILE A 59 5.34 7.39 -1.35
C ILE A 59 6.79 6.92 -1.23
N ASP A 60 7.47 7.26 -0.14
CA ASP A 60 8.87 6.85 0.06
C ASP A 60 9.03 5.47 0.71
N GLY A 61 7.93 4.89 1.20
CA GLY A 61 7.85 3.52 1.67
C GLY A 61 8.37 3.31 3.09
N ASP A 62 8.51 4.37 3.87
CA ASP A 62 9.01 4.32 5.25
C ASP A 62 7.95 3.96 6.29
N ASN A 63 6.70 3.72 5.84
CA ASN A 63 5.54 3.37 6.66
C ASN A 63 4.94 4.55 7.46
N GLU A 64 5.22 5.79 7.05
CA GLU A 64 4.59 7.00 7.52
C GLU A 64 4.09 7.87 6.35
N VAL A 65 3.18 8.82 6.60
CA VAL A 65 2.79 9.84 5.62
C VAL A 65 3.26 11.19 6.11
N THR A 66 4.35 11.69 5.54
CA THR A 66 5.10 12.83 6.07
C THR A 66 5.42 13.89 5.00
N LEU A 67 6.28 14.84 5.37
CA LEU A 67 6.83 15.83 4.45
C LEU A 67 7.79 15.20 3.42
N PHE A 68 8.34 14.01 3.68
CA PHE A 68 9.21 13.34 2.73
C PHE A 68 8.42 12.77 1.54
N ASP A 69 7.24 12.21 1.78
CA ASP A 69 6.28 11.81 0.74
C ASP A 69 5.84 13.01 -0.09
N PHE A 70 5.49 14.11 0.58
CA PHE A 70 5.14 15.36 -0.11
C PHE A 70 6.28 15.84 -1.01
N GLY A 71 7.54 15.70 -0.57
CA GLY A 71 8.72 16.01 -1.38
C GLY A 71 8.81 15.16 -2.65
N GLN A 72 8.50 13.86 -2.56
CA GLN A 72 8.47 12.96 -3.72
C GLN A 72 7.33 13.30 -4.68
N LEU A 73 6.15 13.62 -4.15
CA LEU A 73 5.01 14.08 -4.96
C LEU A 73 5.35 15.35 -5.73
N VAL A 74 5.95 16.34 -5.07
CA VAL A 74 6.36 17.61 -5.72
C VAL A 74 7.43 17.36 -6.78
N ALA A 75 8.36 16.45 -6.55
CA ALA A 75 9.39 16.11 -7.54
C ALA A 75 8.79 15.50 -8.82
N ALA A 76 7.69 14.75 -8.68
CA ALA A 76 6.99 14.10 -9.78
C ALA A 76 5.82 14.93 -10.35
N PHE A 77 5.53 16.11 -9.82
CA PHE A 77 4.33 16.88 -10.17
C PHE A 77 4.26 17.21 -11.67
N GLY A 78 3.09 16.98 -12.27
CA GLY A 78 2.79 17.18 -13.69
C GLY A 78 3.41 16.15 -14.63
N SER A 79 3.94 15.04 -14.09
CA SER A 79 4.53 13.96 -14.90
C SER A 79 3.54 12.84 -15.19
N MET A 80 3.77 12.14 -16.29
CA MET A 80 3.08 10.93 -16.73
C MET A 80 4.09 9.84 -17.11
N PRO A 81 3.66 8.56 -17.31
CA PRO A 81 4.57 7.49 -17.72
C PRO A 81 5.40 7.84 -18.96
N GLY A 82 6.73 7.83 -18.79
CA GLY A 82 7.69 8.16 -19.83
C GLY A 82 8.42 9.50 -19.61
N ASP A 83 7.89 10.36 -18.74
CA ASP A 83 8.58 11.59 -18.35
C ASP A 83 9.80 11.28 -17.45
N PRO A 84 10.87 12.09 -17.54
CA PRO A 84 12.09 11.86 -16.74
C PRO A 84 11.86 11.92 -15.22
N ASN A 85 10.84 12.64 -14.77
CA ASN A 85 10.50 12.80 -13.36
C ASN A 85 9.29 11.95 -12.92
N TRP A 86 8.83 11.01 -13.75
CA TRP A 86 7.75 10.11 -13.40
C TRP A 86 8.09 9.26 -12.16
N ASN A 87 7.23 9.33 -11.15
CA ASN A 87 7.24 8.43 -10.01
C ASN A 87 5.86 7.77 -9.91
N ALA A 88 5.78 6.47 -10.23
CA ALA A 88 4.52 5.72 -10.18
C ALA A 88 3.92 5.64 -8.76
N ASP A 89 4.75 5.80 -7.72
CA ASP A 89 4.28 5.81 -6.34
C ASP A 89 3.73 7.18 -5.91
N ALA A 90 3.89 8.23 -6.72
CA ALA A 90 3.29 9.54 -6.48
C ALA A 90 1.93 9.74 -7.19
N ASP A 91 1.53 8.81 -8.07
CA ASP A 91 0.20 8.70 -8.67
C ASP A 91 -0.72 7.91 -7.71
N LEU A 92 -1.22 8.63 -6.71
CA LEU A 92 -1.96 8.07 -5.57
C LEU A 92 -3.43 7.81 -5.90
N ASP A 93 -4.02 8.52 -6.87
CA ASP A 93 -5.37 8.23 -7.34
C ASP A 93 -5.43 7.24 -8.51
N GLY A 94 -4.27 6.95 -9.13
CA GLY A 94 -4.09 5.91 -10.13
C GLY A 94 -4.60 6.32 -11.51
N ASP A 95 -4.73 7.62 -11.77
CA ASP A 95 -5.22 8.15 -13.05
C ASP A 95 -4.12 8.32 -14.11
N THR A 96 -2.87 7.98 -13.78
CA THR A 96 -1.66 8.03 -14.62
C THR A 96 -1.07 9.43 -14.84
N GLU A 97 -1.41 10.41 -14.01
CA GLU A 97 -0.79 11.73 -13.98
C GLU A 97 -0.61 12.22 -12.53
N VAL A 98 0.58 12.69 -12.15
CA VAL A 98 0.78 13.24 -10.80
C VAL A 98 0.28 14.69 -10.74
N THR A 99 -0.83 14.93 -10.05
CA THR A 99 -1.52 16.23 -10.02
C THR A 99 -1.89 16.70 -8.61
N LEU A 100 -2.77 17.71 -8.52
CA LEU A 100 -3.34 18.17 -7.25
C LEU A 100 -4.36 17.16 -6.67
N PHE A 101 -4.85 16.21 -7.45
CA PHE A 101 -5.74 15.17 -6.94
C PHE A 101 -4.98 14.18 -6.05
N ASP A 102 -3.76 13.79 -6.43
CA ASP A 102 -2.84 13.01 -5.60
C ASP A 102 -2.46 13.75 -4.32
N PHE A 103 -2.17 15.05 -4.43
CA PHE A 103 -1.93 15.88 -3.26
C PHE A 103 -3.12 15.87 -2.30
N GLY A 104 -4.35 15.83 -2.82
CA GLY A 104 -5.57 15.66 -2.04
C GLY A 104 -5.61 14.34 -1.26
N VAL A 105 -5.13 13.24 -1.86
CA VAL A 105 -4.99 11.93 -1.20
C VAL A 105 -3.95 12.00 -0.08
N LEU A 106 -2.77 12.56 -0.37
CA LEU A 106 -1.67 12.67 0.60
C LEU A 106 -2.08 13.49 1.82
N VAL A 107 -2.65 14.69 1.63
CA VAL A 107 -3.05 15.58 2.73
C VAL A 107 -4.15 14.95 3.59
N ARG A 108 -5.05 14.16 3.00
CA ARG A 108 -6.10 13.46 3.75
C ARG A 108 -5.53 12.49 4.79
N ASN A 109 -4.36 11.90 4.51
CA ASN A 109 -3.72 10.90 5.35
C ASN A 109 -2.45 11.41 6.03
N PHE A 110 -2.16 12.71 5.96
CA PHE A 110 -0.93 13.29 6.51
C PHE A 110 -0.78 13.03 8.02
N GLY A 111 0.39 12.56 8.42
CA GLY A 111 0.72 12.14 9.79
C GLY A 111 0.23 10.74 10.17
N ALA A 112 -0.34 9.99 9.23
CA ALA A 112 -0.66 8.58 9.46
C ALA A 112 0.61 7.73 9.51
N ILE A 113 0.57 6.67 10.31
CA ILE A 113 1.65 5.69 10.51
C ILE A 113 1.03 4.31 10.34
N GLY A 114 1.69 3.43 9.60
CA GLY A 114 1.25 2.05 9.41
C GLY A 114 1.50 1.17 10.63
N ASP A 115 0.91 -0.01 10.63
CA ASP A 115 1.10 -0.98 11.72
C ASP A 115 2.55 -1.56 11.72
N GLU A 116 2.98 -2.02 12.90
CA GLU A 116 4.26 -2.74 13.16
C GLU A 116 4.13 -4.28 13.08
#